data_AF-A0A2G9TDK1-F1
#
_entry.id   AF-A0A2G9TDK1-F1
#
_cell.length_a   1.000
_cell.length_b   1.000
_cell.length_c   1.000
_cell.angle_alpha   90.00
_cell.angle_beta   90.00
_cell.angle_gamma   90.00
#
_symmetry.space_group_name_H-M   'P 1'
#
loop_
_entity.id
_entity.type
_entity.pdbx_description
1 polymer ?
#
loop_
_entity_poly.entity_id
_entity_poly.type
_entity_poly.pdbx_seq_one_letter_code
_entity_poly.pdbx_strand_id
1 'polypeptide(L)' 'MVTGANRGIGLGLVKEFIKNKEIRHVIATARDPDNASQLKDIGDSRLSIVKLDVTCDDSIQNAYKE' A
#
# COMPACT_ATOMS: atom_id res chain seq x y z
N MET A 1 -5.49 -0.62 -5.87
CA MET A 1 -4.94 -1.09 -4.59
C MET A 1 -4.00 -2.25 -4.85
N VAL A 2 -2.86 -2.32 -4.15
CA VAL A 2 -1.89 -3.41 -4.21
C VAL A 2 -1.74 -4.01 -2.82
N THR A 3 -2.04 -5.29 -2.66
CA THR A 3 -1.93 -5.99 -1.37
C THR A 3 -0.54 -6.56 -1.14
N GLY A 4 -0.04 -6.54 0.10
CA GLY A 4 1.28 -7.07 0.42
C GLY A 4 2.42 -6.28 -0.26
N ALA A 5 2.25 -4.97 -0.36
CA ALA A 5 3.10 -4.08 -1.12
C ALA A 5 4.37 -3.63 -0.37
N ASN A 6 4.61 -4.10 0.85
CA ASN A 6 5.76 -3.68 1.65
C ASN A 6 7.10 -4.21 1.13
N ARG A 7 7.11 -5.21 0.23
CA ARG A 7 8.31 -5.80 -0.36
C ARG A 7 8.01 -6.52 -1.69
N GLY A 8 9.07 -6.97 -2.37
CA GLY A 8 8.95 -7.85 -3.54
C GLY A 8 8.14 -7.23 -4.68
N ILE A 9 7.32 -8.05 -5.34
CA ILE A 9 6.55 -7.66 -6.52
C ILE A 9 5.56 -6.52 -6.20
N GLY A 10 4.87 -6.59 -5.07
CA GLY A 10 3.90 -5.56 -4.68
C GLY A 10 4.55 -4.18 -4.55
N LEU A 11 5.75 -4.10 -3.96
CA LEU A 11 6.52 -2.86 -3.90
C LEU A 11 6.93 -2.37 -5.29
N GLY A 12 7.36 -3.28 -6.16
CA GLY A 12 7.70 -2.96 -7.56
C GLY A 12 6.52 -2.35 -8.31
N LEU A 13 5.33 -2.94 -8.18
CA LEU A 13 4.11 -2.44 -8.80
C LEU A 13 3.76 -1.03 -8.30
N VAL A 14 3.84 -0.78 -7.00
CA VAL A 14 3.60 0.56 -6.44
C VAL A 14 4.57 1.57 -7.04
N LYS A 15 5.88 1.24 -7.12
CA LYS A 15 6.88 2.12 -7.74
C LYS A 15 6.57 2.42 -9.20
N GLU A 16 6.11 1.45 -9.98
CA GLU A 16 5.72 1.68 -11.37
C GLU A 16 4.43 2.50 -11.49
N PHE A 17 3.42 2.25 -10.64
CA PHE A 17 2.18 3.04 -10.65
C PHE A 17 2.42 4.50 -10.30
N ILE A 18 3.35 4.78 -9.39
CA ILE A 18 3.71 6.16 -9.03
C ILE A 18 4.37 6.91 -10.20
N LYS A 19 5.04 6.24 -11.13
CA LYS A 19 5.58 6.88 -12.33
C LYS A 19 4.47 7.36 -13.28
N ASN A 20 3.34 6.66 -13.33
CA ASN A 20 2.21 7.06 -14.14
C ASN A 20 1.47 8.24 -13.49
N LYS A 21 1.49 9.41 -14.14
CA LYS A 21 0.87 10.64 -13.63
C LYS A 21 -0.65 10.69 -13.80
N GLU A 22 -1.23 9.82 -14.63
CA GLU A 22 -2.69 9.70 -14.79
C GLU A 22 -3.33 8.95 -13.61
N ILE A 23 -2.55 8.16 -12.87
CA ILE A 23 -3.04 7.48 -11.67
C ILE A 23 -3.18 8.51 -10.54
N ARG A 24 -4.42 8.71 -10.08
CA ARG A 24 -4.75 9.68 -9.03
C ARG A 24 -4.54 9.16 -7.61
N HIS A 25 -4.74 7.86 -7.39
CA HIS A 25 -4.64 7.23 -6.07
C HIS A 25 -3.93 5.88 -6.20
N VAL A 26 -2.93 5.66 -5.36
CA VAL A 26 -2.24 4.38 -5.21
C VAL A 26 -2.39 3.94 -3.76
N ILE A 27 -3.15 2.89 -3.54
CA ILE A 27 -3.31 2.30 -2.20
C ILE A 27 -2.39 1.08 -2.12
N ALA A 28 -1.43 1.14 -1.21
CA ALA A 28 -0.48 0.06 -0.93
C ALA A 28 -0.78 -0.51 0.46
N THR A 29 -0.90 -1.83 0.58
CA THR A 29 -1.21 -2.44 1.88
C THR A 29 -0.03 -3.21 2.47
N ALA A 30 0.05 -3.20 3.81
CA ALA A 30 1.03 -3.94 4.58
C ALA A 30 0.39 -4.47 5.87
N ARG A 31 0.81 -5.65 6.35
CA ARG A 31 0.39 -6.15 7.69
C ARG A 31 0.86 -5.23 8.81
N ASP A 32 2.03 -4.66 8.62
CA ASP A 32 2.67 -3.71 9.53
C ASP A 32 3.16 -2.50 8.71
N PRO A 33 2.32 -1.45 8.58
CA PRO A 33 2.70 -0.21 7.93
C PRO A 33 3.88 0.49 8.60
N ASP A 34 4.04 0.32 9.92
CA ASP A 34 5.09 1.01 10.66
C ASP A 34 6.48 0.56 10.22
N ASN A 35 6.61 -0.75 9.98
CA ASN A 35 7.81 -1.38 9.46
C ASN A 35 7.95 -1.37 7.92
N ALA A 36 7.03 -0.74 7.19
CA ALA A 36 7.08 -0.65 5.73
C ALA A 36 7.94 0.54 5.24
N SER A 37 9.20 0.61 5.69
CA SER A 37 10.12 1.72 5.37
C SER A 37 10.21 2.03 3.88
N GLN A 38 10.35 0.99 3.03
CA GLN A 38 10.45 1.17 1.58
C GLN A 38 9.20 1.76 0.92
N LEU A 39 8.00 1.58 1.51
CA LEU A 39 6.78 2.24 1.04
C LEU A 39 6.74 3.70 1.51
N LYS A 40 7.13 3.95 2.77
CA LYS A 40 7.21 5.30 3.35
C LYS A 40 8.20 6.19 2.60
N ASP A 41 9.31 5.61 2.14
CA ASP A 41 10.36 6.32 1.38
C ASP A 41 9.93 6.80 -0.02
N ILE A 42 8.80 6.31 -0.55
CA ILE A 42 8.32 6.72 -1.90
C ILE A 42 7.89 8.19 -1.91
N GLY A 43 7.36 8.71 -0.80
CA GLY A 43 7.09 10.14 -0.62
C GLY A 43 6.18 10.79 -1.67
N ASP A 44 5.16 10.09 -2.17
CA ASP A 44 4.19 10.63 -3.15
C ASP A 44 2.83 10.89 -2.48
N SER A 45 2.24 12.07 -2.72
CA SER A 45 0.96 12.47 -2.11
C SER A 45 -0.24 11.63 -2.56
N ARG A 46 -0.09 10.87 -3.65
CA ARG A 46 -1.12 9.94 -4.16
C ARG A 46 -1.02 8.57 -3.52
N LEU A 47 0.04 8.28 -2.77
CA LEU A 47 0.26 7.01 -2.10
C LEU A 47 -0.38 7.00 -0.71
N SER A 48 -1.33 6.12 -0.50
CA SER A 48 -1.90 5.80 0.81
C SER A 48 -1.43 4.43 1.26
N ILE A 49 -0.87 4.35 2.48
CA ILE A 49 -0.42 3.09 3.08
C ILE A 49 -1.47 2.63 4.09
N VAL A 50 -2.13 1.50 3.78
CA VAL A 50 -3.25 0.95 4.55
C VAL A 50 -2.82 -0.32 5.27
N LYS A 51 -3.22 -0.47 6.53
CA LYS A 51 -2.97 -1.72 7.28
C LYS A 51 -3.91 -2.82 6.78
N LEU A 52 -3.36 -3.94 6.34
CA LEU A 52 -4.16 -5.10 5.94
C LEU A 52 -3.46 -6.42 6.27
N ASP A 53 -4.13 -7.22 7.09
CA ASP A 53 -3.92 -8.66 7.21
C ASP A 53 -5.08 -9.40 6.54
N VAL A 54 -4.80 -10.05 5.42
CA VAL A 54 -5.80 -10.78 4.61
C VAL A 54 -6.33 -12.05 5.29
N THR A 55 -5.72 -12.46 6.41
CA THR A 55 -6.16 -13.61 7.20
C THR A 55 -7.01 -13.22 8.42
N CYS A 56 -7.29 -11.92 8.59
CA CYS A 56 -8.03 -11.37 9.72
C CYS A 56 -9.22 -10.53 9.24
N ASP A 57 -10.44 -11.01 9.48
CA ASP A 57 -11.67 -10.35 9.06
C ASP A 57 -11.80 -8.93 9.61
N ASP A 58 -11.45 -8.71 10.88
CA ASP A 58 -11.44 -7.37 11.48
C ASP A 58 -10.45 -6.43 10.76
N SER A 59 -9.28 -6.94 10.35
CA SER A 59 -8.33 -6.15 9.57
C SER A 59 -8.89 -5.80 8.19
N ILE A 60 -9.61 -6.71 7.55
CA ILE A 60 -10.25 -6.48 6.25
C ILE A 60 -11.35 -5.42 6.39
N GLN A 61 -12.19 -5.53 7.42
CA GLN A 61 -13.26 -4.57 7.70
C GLN A 61 -12.73 -3.17 8.02
N ASN A 62 -11.61 -3.07 8.73
CA ASN A 62 -10.98 -1.79 9.01
C ASN A 62 -10.36 -1.17 7.75
N ALA A 63 -9.68 -1.97 6.91
CA ALA A 63 -9.10 -1.51 5.66
C ALA A 63 -10.14 -1.02 4.63
N TYR A 64 -11.37 -1.55 4.67
CA TYR A 64 -12.47 -1.08 3.83
C TYR A 64 -12.95 0.34 4.17
N LYS A 65 -12.74 0.79 5.41
CA LYS A 65 -13.20 2.11 5.89
C LYS A 65 -12.20 3.24 5.61
N GLU A 66 -10.94 2.91 5.31
CA GLU A 66 -9.93 3.87 4.85
C GLU A 66 -10.15 4.27 3.38
#